data_AF-A0A1Q9Y7F4-F1
#
_entry.id   AF-A0A1Q9Y7F4-F1
#
_cell.length_a   1.000
_cell.length_b   1.000
_cell.length_c   1.000
_cell.angle_alpha   90.00
_cell.angle_beta   90.00
_cell.angle_gamma   90.00
#
_symmetry.space_group_name_H-M   'P 1'
#
loop_
_entity.id
_entity.type
_entity.pdbx_description
1 polymer ?
#
loop_
_entity_poly.entity_id
_entity_poly.type
_entity_poly.pdbx_seq_one_letter_code
_entity_poly.pdbx_strand_id
1 'polypeptide(L)'
;MILNLSLLLASLGGFIALALAMEKHCRQLLHRVLSPRWLQALRILGWLLLVAALALSLGQLGWSIGAAAWFGWLSVAGVALAFYLPRWPGPREPAKAARRDKHPVMPPPAERLLGLRRAATALLLLAPVAVLGLLLSAAPKPLHSDEAVLGQVGPWSFALAQAERKAPHQVLGTPFKAFDVRFCERCDEQIRAAYLKIRKPRSLRAAGLVFSGERWDRRVEIQIPAKARVSDGLWLTVEGKDGSVHHAAVDIDKVSPELAAYLTDES
;
A
#
# COMPACT_ATOMS: atom_id res chain seq x y z
N MET A 1 -6.33 -0.43 1.00
CA MET A 1 -6.60 0.34 2.24
C MET A 1 -5.44 0.27 3.24
N ILE A 2 -4.92 -0.92 3.55
CA ILE A 2 -3.79 -1.12 4.48
C ILE A 2 -2.54 -0.32 4.07
N LEU A 3 -2.19 -0.32 2.77
CA LEU A 3 -1.02 0.37 2.24
C LEU A 3 -1.02 1.90 2.48
N ASN A 4 -2.19 2.55 2.35
CA ASN A 4 -2.33 3.99 2.60
C ASN A 4 -2.20 4.33 4.09
N LEU A 5 -2.72 3.46 4.96
CA LEU A 5 -2.59 3.61 6.41
C LEU A 5 -1.12 3.47 6.84
N SER A 6 -0.40 2.51 6.25
CA SER A 6 1.03 2.29 6.50
C SER A 6 1.88 3.48 6.05
N LEU A 7 1.59 4.05 4.87
CA LEU A 7 2.27 5.24 4.36
C LEU A 7 2.08 6.44 5.30
N LEU A 8 0.84 6.70 5.72
CA LEU A 8 0.52 7.77 6.67
C LEU A 8 1.30 7.61 7.99
N LEU A 9 1.32 6.40 8.56
CA LEU A 9 2.01 6.13 9.84
C LEU A 9 3.53 6.24 9.72
N ALA A 10 4.12 5.80 8.60
CA ALA A 10 5.55 5.93 8.35
C ALA A 10 5.98 7.40 8.17
N SER A 11 5.23 8.17 7.40
CA SER A 11 5.46 9.62 7.22
C SER A 11 5.32 10.38 8.54
N LEU A 12 4.31 10.03 9.35
CA LEU A 12 4.12 10.60 10.69
C LEU A 12 5.33 10.29 11.60
N GLY A 13 5.77 9.03 11.62
CA GLY A 13 6.94 8.59 12.40
C GLY A 13 8.23 9.32 12.01
N GLY A 14 8.47 9.51 10.71
CA GLY A 14 9.61 10.25 10.19
C GLY A 14 9.63 11.73 10.61
N PHE A 15 8.49 12.42 10.50
CA PHE A 15 8.38 13.81 10.95
C PHE A 15 8.52 13.97 12.46
N ILE A 16 7.99 13.03 13.25
CA ILE A 16 8.11 13.05 14.71
C ILE A 16 9.57 12.84 15.15
N ALA A 17 10.30 11.92 14.50
CA ALA A 17 11.73 11.72 14.76
C ALA A 17 12.56 12.97 14.45
N LEU A 18 12.23 13.68 13.37
CA LEU A 18 12.84 14.95 12.99
C LEU A 18 12.46 16.11 13.93
N ALA A 19 11.23 16.14 14.43
CA ALA A 19 10.79 17.13 15.40
C ALA A 19 11.45 16.95 16.78
N LEU A 20 11.63 15.70 17.21
CA LEU A 20 12.38 15.34 18.42
C LEU A 20 13.88 15.61 18.29
N ALA A 21 14.42 15.64 17.06
CA ALA A 21 15.80 15.99 16.77
C ALA A 21 16.12 17.48 16.94
N MET A 22 15.12 18.35 17.12
CA MET A 22 15.36 19.74 17.53
C MET A 22 15.57 19.85 19.05
N GLU A 23 16.79 20.20 19.46
CA GLU A 23 17.22 20.34 20.87
C GLU A 23 16.28 21.22 21.71
N LYS A 24 15.67 22.24 21.11
CA LYS A 24 14.72 23.16 21.76
C LYS A 24 13.45 22.43 22.24
N HIS A 25 12.96 21.46 21.46
CA HIS A 25 11.75 20.69 21.77
C HIS A 25 12.04 19.49 22.68
N CYS A 26 13.23 18.89 22.59
CA CYS A 26 13.64 17.75 23.43
C CYS A 26 13.74 18.15 24.93
N ARG A 27 14.23 19.37 25.22
CA ARG A 27 14.29 19.92 26.58
C ARG A 27 12.91 20.24 27.17
N GLN A 28 11.95 20.62 26.32
CA GLN A 28 10.55 20.85 26.67
C GLN A 28 9.74 19.55 26.82
N LEU A 29 10.09 18.48 26.09
CA LEU A 29 9.38 17.19 26.07
C LEU A 29 9.80 16.21 27.16
N LEU A 30 11.09 16.08 27.41
CA LEU A 30 11.63 15.00 28.23
C LEU A 30 12.10 15.46 29.62
N HIS A 31 12.16 16.77 29.89
CA HIS A 31 12.75 17.35 31.11
C HIS A 31 14.12 16.74 31.49
N ARG A 32 14.81 16.16 30.49
CA ARG A 32 16.15 15.58 30.58
C ARG A 32 16.91 15.97 29.34
N VAL A 33 18.19 16.25 29.53
CA VAL A 33 19.14 16.53 28.45
C VAL A 33 19.53 15.18 27.85
N LEU A 34 18.89 14.78 26.74
CA LEU A 34 19.38 13.66 25.93
C LEU A 34 20.72 14.06 25.30
N SER A 35 21.65 13.11 25.19
CA SER A 35 23.00 13.42 24.71
C SER A 35 23.01 13.77 23.21
N PRO A 36 23.95 14.63 22.75
CA PRO A 36 23.98 15.13 21.36
C PRO A 36 24.05 14.02 20.31
N ARG A 37 24.70 12.89 20.65
CA ARG A 37 24.82 11.70 19.79
C ARG A 37 23.49 10.98 19.59
N TRP A 38 22.62 10.96 20.60
CA TRP A 38 21.27 10.36 20.49
C TRP A 38 20.33 11.22 19.65
N LEU A 39 20.40 12.55 19.75
CA LEU A 39 19.66 13.47 18.86
C LEU A 39 20.10 13.31 17.39
N GLN A 40 21.40 13.14 17.15
CA GLN A 40 21.93 12.83 15.80
C GLN A 40 21.45 11.46 15.30
N ALA A 41 21.45 10.43 16.15
CA ALA A 41 20.94 9.10 15.81
C ALA A 41 19.44 9.14 15.44
N LEU A 42 18.62 9.87 16.20
CA LEU A 42 17.20 10.06 15.89
C LEU A 42 16.97 10.81 14.58
N ARG A 43 17.84 11.78 14.26
CA ARG A 43 17.78 12.52 12.99
C ARG A 43 18.14 11.64 11.80
N ILE A 44 19.19 10.84 11.92
CA ILE A 44 19.60 9.86 10.90
C ILE A 44 18.51 8.82 10.72
N LEU A 45 17.94 8.31 11.82
CA LEU A 45 16.85 7.34 11.79
C LEU A 45 15.59 7.90 11.13
N GLY A 46 15.20 9.15 11.44
CA GLY A 46 14.06 9.83 10.82
C GLY A 46 14.23 10.04 9.31
N TRP A 47 15.43 10.44 8.88
CA TRP A 47 15.75 10.55 7.45
C TRP A 47 15.75 9.20 6.76
N LEU A 48 16.34 8.17 7.37
CA LEU A 48 16.33 6.80 6.83
C LEU A 48 14.91 6.26 6.70
N LEU A 49 14.03 6.52 7.68
CA LEU A 49 12.64 6.10 7.64
C LEU A 49 11.85 6.79 6.51
N LEU A 50 12.11 8.08 6.27
CA LEU A 50 11.47 8.85 5.20
C LEU A 50 11.94 8.40 3.81
N VAL A 51 13.25 8.14 3.65
CA VAL A 51 13.84 7.63 2.40
C VAL A 51 13.36 6.20 2.13
N ALA A 52 13.26 5.35 3.15
CA ALA A 52 12.70 4.00 3.02
C ALA A 52 11.21 4.05 2.62
N ALA A 53 10.42 4.93 3.23
CA ALA A 53 9.03 5.14 2.86
C ALA A 53 8.87 5.63 1.40
N LEU A 54 9.78 6.50 0.93
CA LEU A 54 9.80 6.99 -0.45
C LEU A 54 10.13 5.86 -1.43
N ALA A 55 11.21 5.10 -1.18
CA ALA A 55 11.64 4.01 -2.05
C ALA A 55 10.55 2.93 -2.20
N LEU A 56 9.83 2.62 -1.12
CA LEU A 56 8.75 1.63 -1.13
C LEU A 56 7.47 2.15 -1.80
N SER A 57 7.15 3.44 -1.66
CA SER A 57 6.03 4.07 -2.36
C SER A 57 6.23 4.00 -3.88
N LEU A 58 7.44 4.30 -4.34
CA LEU A 58 7.83 4.22 -5.75
C LEU A 58 7.79 2.79 -6.30
N GLY A 59 8.16 1.79 -5.48
CA GLY A 59 8.15 0.39 -5.88
C GLY A 59 6.75 -0.23 -5.99
N GLN A 60 5.78 0.22 -5.19
CA GLN A 60 4.46 -0.42 -5.12
C GLN A 60 3.35 0.30 -5.92
N LEU A 61 3.42 1.63 -6.02
CA LEU A 61 2.43 2.45 -6.74
C LEU A 61 2.97 3.01 -8.06
N GLY A 62 4.23 2.71 -8.41
CA GLY A 62 4.88 3.32 -9.56
C GLY A 62 5.37 4.75 -9.26
N TRP A 63 6.22 5.27 -10.16
CA TRP A 63 6.98 6.49 -9.90
C TRP A 63 6.12 7.75 -9.75
N SER A 64 5.05 7.88 -10.52
CA SER A 64 4.18 9.08 -10.53
C SER A 64 3.23 9.12 -9.33
N ILE A 65 2.46 8.04 -9.13
CA ILE A 65 1.45 7.94 -8.08
C ILE A 65 2.13 7.81 -6.70
N GLY A 66 3.24 7.06 -6.62
CA GLY A 66 4.00 6.90 -5.39
C GLY A 66 4.60 8.20 -4.86
N ALA A 67 5.11 9.06 -5.73
CA ALA A 67 5.65 10.37 -5.34
C ALA A 67 4.55 11.34 -4.88
N ALA A 68 3.44 11.43 -5.64
CA ALA A 68 2.32 12.32 -5.30
C ALA A 68 1.65 11.93 -3.97
N ALA A 69 1.44 10.63 -3.75
CA ALA A 69 0.89 10.11 -2.50
C ALA A 69 1.84 10.40 -1.31
N TRP A 70 3.15 10.20 -1.50
CA TRP A 70 4.15 10.49 -0.47
C TRP A 70 4.14 11.98 -0.07
N PHE A 71 4.15 12.91 -1.04
CA PHE A 71 4.05 14.35 -0.76
C PHE A 71 2.73 14.76 -0.09
N GLY A 72 1.61 14.16 -0.49
CA GLY A 72 0.30 14.42 0.12
C GLY A 72 0.26 14.04 1.60
N TRP A 73 0.75 12.84 1.93
CA TRP A 73 0.76 12.37 3.31
C TRP A 73 1.81 13.07 4.18
N LEU A 74 2.95 13.50 3.60
CA LEU A 74 3.91 14.35 4.29
C LEU A 74 3.28 15.68 4.72
N SER A 75 2.47 16.29 3.86
CA SER A 75 1.81 17.57 4.13
C SER A 75 0.77 17.43 5.24
N VAL A 76 -0.03 16.36 5.23
CA VAL A 76 -1.00 16.07 6.30
C VAL A 76 -0.30 15.80 7.63
N ALA A 77 0.78 15.03 7.63
CA ALA A 77 1.57 14.77 8.84
C ALA A 77 2.20 16.06 9.40
N GLY A 78 2.74 16.91 8.52
CA GLY A 78 3.29 18.22 8.90
C GLY A 78 2.23 19.15 9.50
N VAL A 79 1.05 19.25 8.89
CA VAL A 79 -0.07 20.06 9.40
C VAL A 79 -0.60 19.50 10.71
N ALA A 80 -0.79 18.19 10.83
CA ALA A 80 -1.23 17.56 12.08
C ALA A 80 -0.26 17.86 13.22
N LEU A 81 1.04 17.75 12.97
CA LEU A 81 2.08 18.07 13.94
C LEU A 81 2.08 19.57 14.28
N ALA A 82 1.95 20.43 13.27
CA ALA A 82 1.88 21.89 13.43
C ALA A 82 0.62 22.37 14.17
N PHE A 83 -0.48 21.62 14.15
CA PHE A 83 -1.69 21.91 14.94
C PHE A 83 -1.67 21.26 16.33
N TYR A 84 -0.90 20.19 16.52
CA TYR A 84 -0.75 19.52 17.81
C TYR A 84 0.23 20.28 18.73
N LEU A 85 1.29 20.87 18.17
CA LEU A 85 2.30 21.65 18.88
C LEU A 85 1.75 22.93 19.59
N PRO A 86 0.82 23.72 19.02
CA PRO A 86 0.31 24.94 19.65
C PRO A 86 -0.76 24.72 20.72
N ARG A 87 -1.38 23.53 20.77
CA ARG A 87 -2.29 23.15 21.88
C ARG A 87 -1.55 22.76 23.16
N TRP A 88 -0.23 22.89 23.16
CA TRP A 88 0.62 22.77 24.33
C TRP A 88 0.54 24.08 25.13
N PRO A 89 -0.05 24.11 26.33
CA PRO A 89 0.09 25.27 27.19
C PRO A 89 1.57 25.35 27.57
N GLY A 90 2.29 26.31 26.99
CA GLY A 90 3.68 26.57 27.30
C GLY A 90 3.86 26.85 28.79
N PRO A 91 5.09 26.74 29.32
CA PRO A 91 5.36 27.17 30.69
C PRO A 91 4.86 28.60 30.84
N ARG A 92 3.90 28.82 31.75
CA ARG A 92 3.55 30.17 32.18
C ARG A 92 4.86 30.80 32.64
N GLU A 93 5.29 31.88 31.99
CA GLU A 93 6.33 32.74 32.55
C GLU A 93 5.98 32.95 34.02
N PRO A 94 6.92 32.75 34.96
CA PRO A 94 6.64 33.03 36.35
C PRO A 94 6.36 34.54 36.44
N ALA A 95 5.08 34.89 36.52
CA ALA A 95 4.65 36.22 36.89
C ALA A 95 5.40 36.55 38.19
N LYS A 96 6.22 37.61 38.14
CA LYS A 96 7.00 38.11 39.27
C LYS A 96 6.13 38.09 40.52
N ALA A 97 6.61 37.37 41.53
CA ALA A 97 5.88 37.02 42.73
C ALA A 97 5.31 38.24 43.45
N ALA A 98 4.01 38.49 43.27
CA ALA A 98 3.20 39.18 44.27
C ALA A 98 2.78 38.13 45.32
N ARG A 99 3.51 38.15 46.45
CA ARG A 99 3.05 37.88 47.82
C ARG A 99 2.10 36.68 48.05
N ARG A 100 2.72 35.56 48.47
CA ARG A 100 2.36 34.61 49.54
C ARG A 100 0.87 34.55 49.96
N ASP A 101 0.25 33.40 49.71
CA ASP A 101 -0.63 32.74 50.68
C ASP A 101 -0.52 31.20 50.58
N LYS A 102 -0.54 30.55 51.75
CA LYS A 102 -0.45 29.09 51.93
C LYS A 102 -1.84 28.48 51.99
N HIS A 103 -2.16 27.57 51.07
CA HIS A 103 -3.20 26.55 51.23
C HIS A 103 -2.66 25.22 50.70
N PRO A 104 -2.88 24.07 51.37
CA PRO A 104 -2.45 22.79 50.86
C PRO A 104 -3.42 22.36 49.76
N VAL A 105 -3.10 22.69 48.51
CA VAL A 105 -3.82 22.16 47.35
C VAL A 105 -3.31 20.75 47.10
N MET A 106 -4.19 19.77 47.26
CA MET A 106 -3.92 18.37 46.89
C MET A 106 -3.47 18.36 45.41
N PRO A 107 -2.27 17.85 45.08
CA PRO A 107 -1.76 17.94 43.71
C PRO A 107 -2.68 17.13 42.77
N PRO A 108 -3.06 17.68 41.60
CA PRO A 108 -3.84 16.92 40.61
C PRO A 108 -2.98 15.75 40.08
N PRO A 109 -3.57 14.73 39.44
CA PRO A 109 -2.98 13.42 39.17
C PRO A 109 -1.87 13.47 38.09
N ALA A 110 -0.78 14.16 38.39
CA ALA A 110 0.38 14.36 37.51
C ALA A 110 1.08 13.04 37.17
N GLU A 111 1.06 12.09 38.10
CA GLU A 111 1.58 10.71 37.95
C GLU A 111 0.83 9.95 36.84
N ARG A 112 -0.50 10.01 36.81
CA ARG A 112 -1.32 9.34 35.78
C ARG A 112 -1.13 9.96 34.41
N LEU A 113 -1.04 11.28 34.32
CA LEU A 113 -0.75 11.98 33.06
C LEU A 113 0.65 11.69 32.52
N LEU A 114 1.65 11.57 33.39
CA LEU A 114 3.01 11.21 33.00
C LEU A 114 3.10 9.75 32.52
N GLY A 115 2.40 8.83 33.18
CA GLY A 115 2.25 7.44 32.74
C GLY A 115 1.57 7.35 31.38
N LEU A 116 0.46 8.07 31.19
CA LEU A 116 -0.26 8.14 29.90
C LEU A 116 0.64 8.71 28.78
N ARG A 117 1.45 9.72 29.11
CA ARG A 117 2.42 10.33 28.18
C ARG A 117 3.52 9.35 27.77
N ARG A 118 4.12 8.62 28.73
CA ARG A 118 5.14 7.60 28.45
C ARG A 118 4.58 6.48 27.57
N ALA A 119 3.37 6.03 27.87
CA ALA A 119 2.67 5.03 27.06
C ALA A 119 2.38 5.54 25.65
N ALA A 120 1.91 6.78 25.50
CA ALA A 120 1.68 7.39 24.19
C ALA A 120 2.98 7.51 23.38
N THR A 121 4.09 7.95 23.99
CA THR A 121 5.39 8.02 23.32
C THR A 121 5.95 6.65 22.95
N ALA A 122 5.77 5.64 23.80
CA ALA A 122 6.21 4.28 23.51
C ALA A 122 5.40 3.67 22.34
N LEU A 123 4.08 3.86 22.34
CA LEU A 123 3.20 3.45 21.25
C LEU A 123 3.57 4.14 19.93
N LEU A 124 3.90 5.44 19.99
CA LEU A 124 4.32 6.25 18.84
C LEU A 124 5.66 5.79 18.24
N LEU A 125 6.58 5.26 19.05
CA LEU A 125 7.87 4.74 18.62
C LEU A 125 7.79 3.28 18.14
N LEU A 126 6.89 2.48 18.72
CA LEU A 126 6.69 1.09 18.34
C LEU A 126 5.83 0.95 17.08
N ALA A 127 4.92 1.90 16.81
CA ALA A 127 4.05 1.86 15.63
C ALA A 127 4.83 1.82 14.29
N PRO A 128 5.88 2.63 14.04
CA PRO A 128 6.71 2.52 12.84
C PRO A 128 7.40 1.16 12.67
N VAL A 129 7.86 0.56 13.77
CA VAL A 129 8.51 -0.76 13.75
C VAL A 129 7.49 -1.85 13.43
N ALA A 130 6.30 -1.79 14.03
CA ALA A 130 5.20 -2.70 13.74
C ALA A 130 4.74 -2.58 12.28
N VAL A 131 4.62 -1.36 11.76
CA VAL A 131 4.27 -1.10 10.36
C VAL A 131 5.35 -1.58 9.41
N LEU A 132 6.64 -1.35 9.70
CA LEU A 132 7.75 -1.87 8.91
C LEU A 132 7.72 -3.41 8.88
N GLY A 133 7.50 -4.05 10.03
CA GLY A 133 7.32 -5.50 10.11
C GLY A 133 6.14 -6.01 9.27
N LEU A 134 5.01 -5.29 9.29
CA LEU A 134 3.83 -5.61 8.48
C LEU A 134 4.07 -5.41 6.97
N LEU A 135 4.89 -4.43 6.60
CA LEU A 135 5.26 -4.17 5.21
C LEU A 135 6.24 -5.22 4.69
N LEU A 136 7.20 -5.65 5.52
CA LEU A 136 8.12 -6.73 5.18
C LEU A 136 7.42 -8.09 5.04
N SER A 137 6.27 -8.27 5.70
CA SER A 137 5.43 -9.46 5.57
C SER A 137 4.35 -9.35 4.49
N ALA A 138 4.20 -8.19 3.85
CA ALA A 138 3.26 -8.02 2.76
C ALA A 138 3.76 -8.78 1.52
N ALA A 139 3.07 -9.85 1.14
CA ALA A 139 3.43 -10.64 -0.03
C ALA A 139 3.45 -9.78 -1.31
N PRO A 140 4.42 -9.99 -2.22
CA PRO A 140 4.46 -9.29 -3.50
C PRO A 140 3.18 -9.56 -4.30
N LYS A 141 2.78 -8.60 -5.15
CA LYS A 141 1.65 -8.79 -6.08
C LYS A 141 1.92 -10.04 -6.94
N PRO A 142 0.93 -10.92 -7.16
CA PRO A 142 1.15 -12.18 -7.88
C PRO A 142 1.80 -12.01 -9.26
N LEU A 143 1.46 -10.92 -9.97
CA LEU A 143 2.01 -10.60 -11.30
C LEU A 143 3.54 -10.44 -11.32
N HIS A 144 4.16 -10.03 -10.21
CA HIS A 144 5.61 -9.82 -10.11
C HIS A 144 6.32 -10.93 -9.32
N SER A 145 5.63 -12.06 -9.12
CA SER A 145 6.18 -13.23 -8.44
C SER A 145 6.38 -14.39 -9.42
N ASP A 146 7.10 -15.41 -8.99
CA ASP A 146 7.34 -16.63 -9.78
C ASP A 146 6.07 -17.44 -10.10
N GLU A 147 4.92 -17.02 -9.55
CA GLU A 147 3.60 -17.61 -9.81
C GLU A 147 2.95 -17.08 -11.09
N ALA A 148 3.49 -16.02 -11.70
CA ALA A 148 2.93 -15.50 -12.94
C ALA A 148 3.20 -16.47 -14.10
N VAL A 149 2.14 -16.87 -14.81
CA VAL A 149 2.25 -17.75 -15.96
C VAL A 149 2.77 -16.96 -17.15
N LEU A 150 3.93 -17.36 -17.64
CA LEU A 150 4.56 -16.79 -18.82
C LEU A 150 4.05 -17.46 -20.09
N GLY A 151 3.83 -16.67 -21.14
CA GLY A 151 3.36 -17.16 -22.42
C GLY A 151 3.58 -16.18 -23.56
N GLN A 152 3.12 -16.58 -24.75
CA GLN A 152 3.10 -15.73 -25.94
C GLN A 152 1.72 -15.77 -26.60
N VAL A 153 1.30 -14.61 -27.11
CA VAL A 153 0.05 -14.44 -27.86
C VAL A 153 0.36 -13.68 -29.15
N GLY A 154 0.41 -14.40 -30.26
CA GLY A 154 0.95 -13.84 -31.50
C GLY A 154 2.42 -13.41 -31.31
N PRO A 155 2.80 -12.17 -31.67
CA PRO A 155 4.16 -11.68 -31.51
C PRO A 155 4.48 -11.14 -30.10
N TRP A 156 3.52 -11.09 -29.18
CA TRP A 156 3.69 -10.45 -27.88
C TRP A 156 3.84 -11.47 -26.75
N SER A 157 4.89 -11.32 -25.94
CA SER A 157 5.03 -12.08 -24.70
C SER A 157 4.24 -11.44 -23.57
N PHE A 158 3.71 -12.29 -22.69
CA PHE A 158 2.94 -11.87 -21.54
C PHE A 158 3.26 -12.70 -20.28
N ALA A 159 3.03 -12.10 -19.13
CA ALA A 159 2.90 -12.75 -17.84
C ALA A 159 1.46 -12.56 -17.35
N LEU A 160 0.78 -13.62 -16.93
CA LEU A 160 -0.60 -13.58 -16.48
C LEU A 160 -0.72 -14.20 -15.08
N ALA A 161 -1.39 -13.51 -14.17
CA ALA A 161 -1.63 -13.99 -12.82
C ALA A 161 -3.01 -13.56 -12.32
N GLN A 162 -3.53 -14.24 -11.30
CA GLN A 162 -4.64 -13.70 -10.53
C GLN A 162 -4.24 -12.38 -9.83
N ALA A 163 -5.18 -11.44 -9.74
CA ALA A 163 -4.93 -10.18 -9.05
C ALA A 163 -4.82 -10.36 -7.52
N GLU A 164 -5.61 -11.29 -6.97
CA GLU A 164 -5.68 -11.59 -5.54
C GLU A 164 -5.75 -13.11 -5.29
N ARG A 165 -5.05 -13.58 -4.25
CA ARG A 165 -5.07 -14.95 -3.72
C ARG A 165 -6.33 -15.21 -2.88
N LYS A 166 -7.49 -15.10 -3.51
CA LYS A 166 -8.80 -15.28 -2.89
C LYS A 166 -9.74 -15.99 -3.84
N ALA A 167 -10.73 -16.69 -3.29
CA ALA A 167 -11.84 -17.19 -4.08
C ALA A 167 -12.56 -16.05 -4.84
N PRO A 168 -13.27 -16.36 -5.94
CA PRO A 168 -14.14 -15.39 -6.61
C PRO A 168 -15.08 -14.71 -5.60
N HIS A 169 -15.15 -13.38 -5.64
CA HIS A 169 -16.06 -12.64 -4.80
C HIS A 169 -17.41 -12.50 -5.50
N GLN A 170 -18.49 -12.37 -4.74
CA GLN A 170 -19.83 -12.24 -5.32
C GLN A 170 -20.31 -10.79 -5.34
N VAL A 171 -20.89 -10.39 -6.46
CA VAL A 171 -21.62 -9.13 -6.63
C VAL A 171 -23.04 -9.49 -7.05
N LEU A 172 -24.02 -9.21 -6.19
CA LEU A 172 -25.43 -9.53 -6.43
C LEU A 172 -25.65 -11.00 -6.85
N GLY A 173 -24.98 -11.94 -6.16
CA GLY A 173 -25.06 -13.38 -6.46
C GLY A 173 -24.29 -13.83 -7.70
N THR A 174 -23.57 -12.93 -8.37
CA THR A 174 -22.73 -13.26 -9.52
C THR A 174 -21.26 -13.33 -9.10
N PRO A 175 -20.55 -14.46 -9.30
CA PRO A 175 -19.14 -14.58 -8.96
C PRO A 175 -18.24 -13.86 -9.97
N PHE A 176 -17.26 -13.11 -9.46
CA PHE A 176 -16.24 -12.38 -10.22
C PHE A 176 -14.84 -12.73 -9.73
N LYS A 177 -13.89 -12.75 -10.68
CA LYS A 177 -12.46 -12.95 -10.40
C LYS A 177 -11.62 -11.97 -11.20
N ALA A 178 -10.67 -11.34 -10.52
CA ALA A 178 -9.74 -10.40 -11.13
C ALA A 178 -8.40 -11.05 -11.50
N PHE A 179 -7.87 -10.63 -12.65
CA PHE A 179 -6.60 -11.06 -13.22
C PHE A 179 -5.78 -9.86 -13.67
N ASP A 180 -4.47 -9.98 -13.52
CA ASP A 180 -3.51 -9.00 -14.00
C ASP A 180 -2.67 -9.63 -15.11
N VAL A 181 -2.40 -8.85 -16.16
CA VAL A 181 -1.50 -9.22 -17.25
C VAL A 181 -0.39 -8.18 -17.38
N ARG A 182 0.82 -8.66 -17.62
CA ARG A 182 1.98 -7.84 -17.97
C ARG A 182 2.43 -8.22 -19.37
N PHE A 183 2.42 -7.28 -20.32
CA PHE A 183 3.05 -7.47 -21.62
C PHE A 183 4.53 -7.08 -21.59
N CYS A 184 5.29 -7.48 -22.61
CA CYS A 184 6.64 -6.96 -22.77
C CYS A 184 6.62 -5.44 -22.98
N GLU A 185 7.62 -4.72 -22.46
CA GLU A 185 7.63 -3.25 -22.46
C GLU A 185 7.52 -2.65 -23.88
N ARG A 186 8.12 -3.32 -24.88
CA ARG A 186 8.06 -2.90 -26.29
C ARG A 186 6.77 -3.31 -27.00
N CYS A 187 6.06 -4.29 -26.47
CA CYS A 187 4.84 -4.85 -27.04
C CYS A 187 3.66 -3.87 -26.89
N ASP A 188 3.66 -3.10 -25.80
CA ASP A 188 2.56 -2.19 -25.43
C ASP A 188 2.20 -1.21 -26.55
N GLU A 189 3.20 -0.71 -27.29
CA GLU A 189 2.99 0.23 -28.40
C GLU A 189 2.23 -0.38 -29.58
N GLN A 190 2.22 -1.70 -29.72
CA GLN A 190 1.59 -2.41 -30.84
C GLN A 190 0.20 -2.96 -30.46
N ILE A 191 -0.13 -3.03 -29.18
CA ILE A 191 -1.38 -3.62 -28.69
C ILE A 191 -2.46 -2.54 -28.62
N ARG A 192 -3.60 -2.78 -29.28
CA ARG A 192 -4.78 -1.94 -29.18
C ARG A 192 -5.61 -2.30 -27.95
N ALA A 193 -5.91 -3.58 -27.78
CA ALA A 193 -6.71 -4.08 -26.68
C ALA A 193 -6.35 -5.54 -26.36
N ALA A 194 -6.54 -5.93 -25.11
CA ALA A 194 -6.43 -7.32 -24.67
C ALA A 194 -7.72 -7.68 -23.92
N TYR A 195 -8.18 -8.91 -24.09
CA TYR A 195 -9.43 -9.41 -23.55
C TYR A 195 -9.22 -10.75 -22.86
N LEU A 196 -10.00 -11.03 -21.83
CA LEU A 196 -9.94 -12.28 -21.08
C LEU A 196 -11.34 -12.89 -20.94
N LYS A 197 -11.41 -14.21 -21.06
CA LYS A 197 -12.60 -15.00 -20.74
C LYS A 197 -12.28 -16.46 -20.46
N ILE A 198 -13.24 -17.14 -19.85
CA ILE A 198 -13.27 -18.60 -19.77
C ILE A 198 -13.87 -19.16 -21.07
N ARG A 199 -13.26 -20.22 -21.61
CA ARG A 199 -13.51 -20.86 -22.93
C ARG A 199 -13.04 -20.06 -24.13
N LYS A 200 -12.77 -20.77 -25.22
CA LYS A 200 -12.31 -20.19 -26.49
C LYS A 200 -13.34 -19.19 -27.06
N PRO A 201 -12.94 -17.96 -27.39
CA PRO A 201 -13.79 -17.04 -28.13
C PRO A 201 -14.05 -17.54 -29.55
N ARG A 202 -15.26 -17.27 -30.06
CA ARG A 202 -15.64 -17.56 -31.45
C ARG A 202 -15.44 -16.36 -32.38
N SER A 203 -15.27 -15.17 -31.82
CA SER A 203 -15.06 -13.90 -32.53
C SER A 203 -14.52 -12.85 -31.57
N LEU A 204 -14.02 -11.73 -32.11
CA LEU A 204 -13.54 -10.61 -31.31
C LEU A 204 -14.65 -9.99 -30.42
N ARG A 205 -15.89 -9.89 -30.93
CA ARG A 205 -17.05 -9.45 -30.12
C ARG A 205 -17.34 -10.35 -28.93
N ALA A 206 -16.93 -11.61 -29.00
CA ALA A 206 -17.09 -12.60 -27.93
C ALA A 206 -15.77 -12.90 -27.21
N ALA A 207 -14.76 -12.01 -27.31
CA ALA A 207 -13.43 -12.16 -26.73
C ALA A 207 -13.40 -12.05 -25.19
N GLY A 208 -14.46 -11.51 -24.59
CA GLY A 208 -14.59 -11.39 -23.13
C GLY A 208 -14.54 -9.94 -22.68
N LEU A 209 -14.11 -9.73 -21.44
CA LEU A 209 -13.92 -8.40 -20.89
C LEU A 209 -12.52 -7.89 -21.17
N VAL A 210 -12.42 -6.58 -21.39
CA VAL A 210 -11.19 -5.90 -21.79
C VAL A 210 -10.33 -5.60 -20.56
N PHE A 211 -9.03 -5.82 -20.70
CA PHE A 211 -8.05 -5.35 -19.71
C PHE A 211 -7.96 -3.82 -19.72
N SER A 212 -7.90 -3.24 -18.53
CA SER A 212 -7.76 -1.80 -18.28
C SER A 212 -6.54 -1.55 -17.40
N GLY A 213 -5.77 -0.50 -17.70
CA GLY A 213 -4.56 -0.19 -16.95
C GLY A 213 -3.62 0.73 -17.72
N GLU A 214 -2.53 1.11 -17.08
CA GLU A 214 -1.50 1.97 -17.67
C GLU A 214 -0.38 1.10 -18.24
N ARG A 215 -0.12 1.25 -19.55
CA ARG A 215 0.97 0.57 -20.26
C ARG A 215 0.89 -0.95 -20.20
N TRP A 216 2.00 -1.60 -19.88
CA TRP A 216 2.19 -3.04 -19.93
C TRP A 216 1.50 -3.79 -18.79
N ASP A 217 1.25 -3.18 -17.62
CA ASP A 217 0.55 -3.81 -16.49
C ASP A 217 -0.94 -3.43 -16.54
N ARG A 218 -1.81 -4.42 -16.79
CA ARG A 218 -3.25 -4.20 -16.97
C ARG A 218 -4.07 -5.20 -16.17
N ARG A 219 -5.26 -4.78 -15.75
CA ARG A 219 -6.19 -5.56 -14.92
C ARG A 219 -7.52 -5.77 -15.62
N VAL A 220 -8.10 -6.95 -15.43
CA VAL A 220 -9.48 -7.26 -15.82
C VAL A 220 -10.18 -7.99 -14.68
N GLU A 221 -11.48 -7.78 -14.57
CA GLU A 221 -12.33 -8.57 -13.69
C GLU A 221 -13.38 -9.27 -14.55
N ILE A 222 -13.40 -10.60 -14.49
CA ILE A 222 -14.30 -11.42 -15.31
C ILE A 222 -15.38 -12.08 -14.46
N GLN A 223 -16.59 -12.11 -15.00
CA GLN A 223 -17.67 -12.94 -14.46
C GLN A 223 -17.32 -14.42 -14.67
N ILE A 224 -17.52 -15.24 -13.63
CA ILE A 224 -17.34 -16.68 -13.71
C ILE A 224 -18.67 -17.32 -14.15
N PRO A 225 -18.74 -17.95 -15.35
CA PRO A 225 -19.96 -18.60 -15.79
C PRO A 225 -20.33 -19.78 -14.88
N ALA A 226 -21.61 -19.93 -14.54
CA ALA A 226 -22.09 -20.98 -13.63
C ALA A 226 -21.81 -22.42 -14.06
N LYS A 227 -21.48 -22.66 -15.34
CA LYS A 227 -21.13 -23.98 -15.89
C LYS A 227 -19.68 -24.08 -16.34
N ALA A 228 -18.83 -23.16 -15.88
CA ALA A 228 -17.41 -23.18 -16.20
C ALA A 228 -16.74 -24.38 -15.53
N ARG A 229 -15.76 -24.96 -16.21
CA ARG A 229 -14.92 -26.04 -15.68
C ARG A 229 -13.46 -25.64 -15.75
N VAL A 230 -12.62 -26.25 -14.92
CA VAL A 230 -11.16 -26.04 -14.96
C VAL A 230 -10.61 -26.36 -16.37
N SER A 231 -11.15 -27.39 -17.03
CA SER A 231 -10.76 -27.81 -18.38
C SER A 231 -11.18 -26.86 -19.52
N ASP A 232 -12.04 -25.87 -19.26
CA ASP A 232 -12.43 -24.89 -20.27
C ASP A 232 -11.28 -23.94 -20.65
N GLY A 233 -10.30 -23.80 -19.75
CA GLY A 233 -9.16 -22.92 -19.89
C GLY A 233 -9.52 -21.43 -19.83
N LEU A 234 -8.49 -20.62 -19.57
CA LEU A 234 -8.55 -19.17 -19.62
C LEU A 234 -7.96 -18.69 -20.95
N TRP A 235 -8.71 -17.89 -21.69
CA TRP A 235 -8.34 -17.46 -23.04
C TRP A 235 -8.03 -15.97 -23.07
N LEU A 236 -6.77 -15.67 -23.34
CA LEU A 236 -6.27 -14.32 -23.62
C LEU A 236 -6.41 -14.04 -25.12
N THR A 237 -7.10 -12.96 -25.46
CA THR A 237 -7.20 -12.46 -26.84
C THR A 237 -6.54 -11.10 -26.94
N VAL A 238 -5.67 -10.90 -27.91
CA VAL A 238 -4.99 -9.62 -28.12
C VAL A 238 -5.24 -9.13 -29.53
N GLU A 239 -5.71 -7.88 -29.62
CA GLU A 239 -5.91 -7.13 -30.87
C GLU A 239 -4.75 -6.15 -31.04
N GLY A 240 -4.01 -6.30 -32.13
CA GLY A 240 -2.96 -5.38 -32.54
C GLY A 240 -3.53 -4.09 -33.12
N LYS A 241 -2.75 -3.01 -33.09
CA LYS A 241 -3.09 -1.73 -33.76
C LYS A 241 -3.12 -1.87 -35.28
N ASP A 242 -2.48 -2.90 -35.82
CA ASP A 242 -2.55 -3.32 -37.22
C ASP A 242 -3.85 -4.09 -37.56
N GLY A 243 -4.71 -4.36 -36.57
CA GLY A 243 -5.94 -5.13 -36.73
C GLY A 243 -5.78 -6.64 -36.64
N SER A 244 -4.56 -7.15 -36.43
CA SER A 244 -4.32 -8.58 -36.18
C SER A 244 -4.98 -9.02 -34.87
N VAL A 245 -5.51 -10.24 -34.83
CA VAL A 245 -6.12 -10.81 -33.62
C VAL A 245 -5.50 -12.17 -33.33
N HIS A 246 -4.97 -12.31 -32.12
CA HIS A 246 -4.32 -13.53 -31.67
C HIS A 246 -4.96 -14.04 -30.38
N HIS A 247 -4.97 -15.36 -30.21
CA HIS A 247 -5.52 -16.04 -29.04
C HIS A 247 -4.47 -16.94 -28.41
N ALA A 248 -4.41 -16.94 -27.08
CA ALA A 248 -3.61 -17.87 -26.29
C ALA A 248 -4.49 -18.49 -25.19
N ALA A 249 -4.37 -19.80 -25.03
CA ALA A 249 -5.00 -20.53 -23.93
C ALA A 249 -4.01 -20.68 -22.78
N VAL A 250 -4.50 -20.55 -21.56
CA VAL A 250 -3.74 -20.73 -20.33
C VAL A 250 -4.57 -21.57 -19.37
N ASP A 251 -3.91 -22.51 -18.69
CA ASP A 251 -4.60 -23.41 -17.76
C ASP A 251 -5.05 -22.63 -16.50
N ILE A 252 -6.29 -22.84 -16.07
CA ILE A 252 -6.90 -22.09 -14.95
C ILE A 252 -6.20 -22.40 -13.63
N ASP A 253 -5.84 -23.65 -13.40
CA ASP A 253 -5.14 -24.14 -12.21
C ASP A 253 -3.76 -23.51 -12.03
N LYS A 254 -3.04 -23.24 -13.13
CA LYS A 254 -1.74 -22.56 -13.11
C LYS A 254 -1.86 -21.08 -12.81
N VAL A 255 -2.84 -20.39 -13.40
CA VAL A 255 -3.00 -18.93 -13.26
C VAL A 255 -3.70 -18.56 -11.95
N SER A 256 -4.66 -19.37 -11.52
CA SER A 256 -5.46 -19.14 -10.32
C SER A 256 -5.92 -20.46 -9.68
N PRO A 257 -5.12 -21.02 -8.77
CA PRO A 257 -5.50 -22.18 -7.96
C PRO A 257 -6.84 -21.98 -7.22
N GLU A 258 -7.11 -20.76 -6.76
CA GLU A 258 -8.33 -20.39 -6.03
C GLU A 258 -9.57 -20.39 -6.92
N LEU A 259 -9.43 -20.02 -8.21
CA LEU A 259 -10.51 -20.20 -9.17
C LEU A 259 -10.70 -21.68 -9.50
N ALA A 260 -9.62 -22.44 -9.68
CA ALA A 260 -9.72 -23.86 -9.95
C ALA A 260 -10.43 -24.63 -8.81
N ALA A 261 -10.09 -24.31 -7.56
CA ALA A 261 -10.76 -24.85 -6.38
C ALA A 261 -12.26 -24.48 -6.37
N TYR A 262 -12.59 -23.21 -6.59
CA TYR A 262 -13.97 -22.74 -6.67
C TYR A 262 -14.79 -23.47 -7.75
N LEU A 263 -14.21 -23.70 -8.93
CA LEU A 263 -14.88 -24.41 -10.02
C LEU A 263 -15.05 -25.91 -9.76
N THR A 264 -14.27 -26.49 -8.85
CA THR A 264 -14.33 -27.91 -8.49
C THR A 264 -15.35 -28.16 -7.37
N ASP A 265 -15.51 -27.20 -6.44
CA ASP A 265 -16.51 -27.30 -5.37
C ASP A 265 -17.94 -27.07 -5.88
N GLU A 266 -18.12 -26.28 -6.94
CA GLU A 266 -19.42 -25.96 -7.55
C GLU A 266 -19.84 -26.92 -8.69
N SER A 267 -19.00 -27.90 -9.05
CA SER A 267 -19.26 -28.86 -10.15
C SER A 267 -20.00 -30.11 -9.70
#